data_AF-A0A946RK48-F1
#
_entry.id   AF-A0A946RK48-F1
#
_cell.length_a   1.000
_cell.length_b   1.000
_cell.length_c   1.000
_cell.angle_alpha   90.00
_cell.angle_beta   90.00
_cell.angle_gamma   90.00
#
_symmetry.space_group_name_H-M   'P 1'
#
loop_
_entity.id
_entity.type
_entity.pdbx_description
1 polymer ?
#
loop_
_entity_poly.entity_id
_entity_poly.type
_entity_poly.pdbx_seq_one_letter_code
_entity_poly.pdbx_strand_id
1 'polypeptide(L)'
;MIEHLYSHGGSFLCRWCLNLAYPCQNENKGDRAARRAGKIRIKLGGSEGILTPFPMQPKGMHDRTYIRLRVQSMADGDTAFKYAYNRLGGDVDDLPVGVGEGF
;
A
#
# COMPACT_ATOMS: atom_id res chain seq x y z
N MET A 1 -12.09 7.56 -27.32
CA MET A 1 -11.61 6.19 -27.62
C MET A 1 -11.52 5.41 -26.32
N ILE A 2 -11.93 4.15 -26.31
CA ILE A 2 -11.79 3.26 -25.15
C ILE A 2 -10.54 2.42 -25.40
N GLU A 3 -9.50 2.60 -24.58
CA GLU A 3 -8.18 1.96 -24.79
C GLU A 3 -8.01 0.65 -24.02
N HIS A 4 -8.88 0.36 -23.03
CA HIS A 4 -8.76 -0.82 -22.17
C HIS A 4 -10.07 -1.62 -22.09
N LEU A 5 -9.96 -2.91 -22.42
CA LEU A 5 -11.03 -3.92 -22.36
C LEU A 5 -10.76 -4.88 -21.19
N TYR A 6 -11.80 -5.26 -20.44
CA TYR A 6 -11.74 -6.13 -19.26
C TYR A 6 -12.49 -7.43 -19.53
N SER A 7 -11.95 -8.57 -19.09
CA SER A 7 -12.61 -9.87 -19.24
C SER A 7 -13.67 -10.06 -18.14
N HIS A 8 -14.91 -10.34 -18.53
CA HIS A 8 -16.00 -10.71 -17.64
C HIS A 8 -16.88 -11.77 -18.31
N GLY A 9 -17.05 -12.94 -17.68
CA GLY A 9 -17.95 -13.99 -18.18
C GLY A 9 -17.66 -14.48 -19.61
N GLY A 10 -16.40 -14.48 -20.04
CA GLY A 10 -16.01 -14.92 -21.39
C GLY A 10 -16.12 -13.85 -22.48
N SER A 11 -16.49 -12.62 -22.14
CA SER A 11 -16.50 -11.47 -23.06
C SER A 11 -15.53 -10.39 -22.60
N PHE A 12 -14.99 -9.61 -23.55
CA PHE A 12 -14.21 -8.42 -23.23
C PHE A 12 -15.08 -7.17 -23.36
N LEU A 13 -15.29 -6.48 -22.24
CA LEU A 13 -16.15 -5.32 -22.16
C LEU A 13 -15.40 -4.09 -21.66
N CYS A 14 -15.87 -2.91 -22.06
CA CYS A 14 -15.30 -1.66 -21.62
C CYS A 14 -15.60 -1.39 -20.14
N ARG A 15 -14.81 -0.52 -19.51
CA ARG A 15 -15.00 -0.07 -18.13
C ARG A 15 -16.43 0.43 -17.84
N TRP A 16 -16.96 1.27 -18.73
CA TRP A 16 -18.32 1.81 -18.62
C TRP A 16 -19.38 0.73 -18.76
N CYS A 17 -19.16 -0.22 -19.68
CA CYS A 17 -20.03 -1.35 -19.97
C CYS A 17 -20.18 -2.26 -18.75
N LEU A 18 -19.12 -2.42 -17.97
CA LEU A 18 -19.10 -3.22 -16.74
C LEU A 18 -19.42 -2.42 -15.47
N ASN A 19 -19.75 -1.13 -15.59
CA ASN A 19 -19.93 -0.21 -14.46
C ASN A 19 -18.83 -0.31 -13.39
N LEU A 20 -17.57 -0.53 -13.82
CA LEU A 20 -16.47 -0.70 -12.90
C LEU A 20 -16.13 0.64 -12.24
N ALA A 21 -16.07 0.70 -10.91
CA ALA A 21 -15.57 1.86 -10.17
C ALA A 21 -14.07 2.06 -10.42
N TYR A 22 -13.57 3.30 -10.33
CA TYR A 22 -12.13 3.54 -10.54
C TYR A 22 -11.37 2.89 -9.38
N PRO A 23 -10.12 2.42 -9.58
CA PRO A 23 -9.34 1.90 -8.46
C PRO A 23 -9.28 2.86 -7.28
N CYS A 24 -9.18 4.18 -7.56
CA CYS A 24 -9.23 5.23 -6.56
C CYS A 24 -10.59 5.37 -5.82
N GLN A 25 -11.70 4.97 -6.45
CA GLN A 25 -13.03 4.96 -5.83
C GLN A 25 -13.25 3.72 -4.96
N ASN A 26 -12.51 2.64 -5.22
CA ASN A 26 -12.50 1.43 -4.40
C ASN A 26 -11.40 1.43 -3.32
N GLU A 27 -10.56 2.47 -3.24
CA GLU A 27 -9.54 2.59 -2.20
C GLU A 27 -10.20 2.73 -0.81
N ASN A 28 -10.08 1.68 0.00
CA ASN A 28 -10.42 1.77 1.41
C ASN A 28 -9.28 2.47 2.21
N LYS A 29 -9.45 2.61 3.53
CA LYS A 29 -8.44 3.25 4.38
C LYS A 29 -7.08 2.53 4.33
N GLY A 30 -7.08 1.20 4.25
CA GLY A 30 -5.87 0.38 4.10
C GLY A 30 -5.17 0.58 2.76
N ASP A 31 -5.94 0.59 1.66
CA ASP A 31 -5.40 0.80 0.31
C ASP A 31 -4.75 2.20 0.20
N ARG A 32 -5.38 3.22 0.78
CA ARG A 32 -4.79 4.57 0.89
C ARG A 32 -3.51 4.59 1.72
N ALA A 33 -3.47 3.84 2.83
CA ALA A 33 -2.29 3.76 3.68
C ALA A 33 -1.14 3.06 2.94
N ALA A 34 -1.41 1.95 2.25
CA ALA A 34 -0.43 1.23 1.43
C ALA A 34 0.21 2.16 0.40
N ARG A 35 -0.61 2.93 -0.33
CA ARG A 35 -0.14 3.91 -1.32
C ARG A 35 0.71 5.02 -0.71
N ARG A 36 0.37 5.50 0.50
CA ARG A 36 1.20 6.52 1.19
C ARG A 36 2.56 5.95 1.60
N ALA A 37 2.58 4.77 2.20
CA ALA A 37 3.82 4.07 2.56
C ALA A 37 4.70 3.82 1.32
N GLY A 38 4.10 3.34 0.24
CA GLY A 38 4.77 3.09 -1.04
C GLY A 38 5.44 4.34 -1.61
N LYS A 39 4.71 5.47 -1.64
CA LYS A 39 5.27 6.76 -2.09
C LYS A 39 6.46 7.22 -1.27
N ILE A 40 6.44 7.01 0.04
CA ILE A 40 7.57 7.35 0.92
C ILE A 40 8.78 6.49 0.59
N ARG A 41 8.59 5.17 0.42
CA ARG A 41 9.67 4.24 0.06
C ARG A 41 10.30 4.59 -1.30
N ILE A 42 9.47 4.89 -2.30
CA ILE A 42 9.95 5.36 -3.62
C ILE A 42 10.75 6.66 -3.48
N LYS A 43 10.28 7.61 -2.67
CA LYS A 43 10.98 8.88 -2.44
C LYS A 43 12.36 8.69 -1.80
N LEU A 44 12.53 7.63 -1.01
CA LEU A 44 13.80 7.25 -0.40
C LEU A 44 14.67 6.39 -1.34
N GLY A 45 14.23 6.13 -2.58
CA GLY A 45 14.96 5.33 -3.58
C GLY A 45 14.74 3.82 -3.46
N GLY A 46 13.73 3.38 -2.71
CA GLY A 46 13.36 1.96 -2.57
C GLY A 46 12.18 1.54 -3.45
N SER A 47 11.80 0.27 -3.33
CA SER A 47 10.60 -0.29 -3.94
C SER A 47 9.33 0.02 -3.13
N GLU A 48 8.19 0.05 -3.82
CA GLU A 48 6.88 0.33 -3.21
C GLU A 48 6.42 -0.77 -2.22
N GLY A 49 6.97 -1.97 -2.34
CA GLY A 49 6.56 -3.14 -1.56
C GLY A 49 6.68 -2.95 -0.05
N ILE A 50 5.64 -3.34 0.68
CA ILE A 50 5.66 -3.35 2.15
C ILE A 50 6.56 -4.47 2.68
N LEU A 51 6.62 -5.61 1.98
CA LEU A 51 7.44 -6.78 2.33
C LEU A 51 8.91 -6.66 1.91
N THR A 52 9.28 -5.64 1.13
CA THR A 52 10.68 -5.40 0.79
C THR A 52 11.39 -4.66 1.93
N PRO A 53 12.70 -4.85 2.11
CA PRO A 53 13.48 -4.08 3.08
C PRO A 53 13.24 -2.57 2.94
N PHE A 54 13.22 -1.86 4.07
CA PHE A 54 13.05 -0.41 4.04
C PHE A 54 14.31 0.24 3.44
N PRO A 55 14.17 1.20 2.50
CA PRO A 55 15.32 1.84 1.87
C PRO A 55 16.20 2.58 2.89
N MET A 56 17.51 2.46 2.70
CA MET A 56 18.50 3.21 3.48
C MET A 56 18.34 4.72 3.26
N GLN A 57 18.82 5.49 4.23
CA GLN A 57 18.80 6.95 4.16
C GLN A 57 19.59 7.46 2.94
N PRO A 58 18.97 8.27 2.05
CA PRO A 58 19.68 8.89 0.94
C PRO A 58 20.78 9.84 1.43
N LYS A 59 21.90 9.87 0.71
CA LYS A 59 23.02 10.78 1.00
C LYS A 59 22.54 12.24 0.97
N GLY A 60 22.84 12.99 2.04
CA GLY A 60 22.46 14.40 2.17
C GLY A 60 21.05 14.65 2.72
N MET A 61 20.26 13.61 2.99
CA MET A 61 19.02 13.75 3.78
C MET A 61 19.37 13.90 5.26
N HIS A 62 18.65 14.78 5.96
CA HIS A 62 18.82 14.93 7.41
C HIS A 62 18.13 13.78 8.17
N ASP A 63 18.79 13.24 9.20
CA ASP A 63 18.32 12.08 9.98
C ASP A 63 16.89 12.27 10.52
N ARG A 64 16.61 13.43 11.12
CA ARG A 64 15.24 13.81 11.56
C ARG A 64 14.17 13.62 10.48
N THR A 65 14.49 13.97 9.24
CA THR A 65 13.55 13.87 8.11
C THR A 65 13.40 12.42 7.69
N TYR A 66 14.50 11.68 7.63
CA TYR A 66 14.50 10.26 7.34
C TYR A 66 13.69 9.45 8.37
N ILE A 67 13.96 9.64 9.66
CA ILE A 67 13.25 8.97 10.76
C ILE A 67 11.75 9.28 10.71
N ARG A 68 11.38 10.55 10.50
CA ARG A 68 9.97 10.94 10.37
C ARG A 68 9.28 10.22 9.21
N LEU A 69 9.95 10.11 8.06
CA LEU A 69 9.42 9.38 6.91
C LEU A 69 9.33 7.88 7.17
N ARG A 70 10.34 7.29 7.84
CA ARG A 70 10.35 5.88 8.23
C ARG A 70 9.18 5.55 9.15
N VAL A 71 8.99 6.31 10.24
CA VAL A 71 7.87 6.15 11.17
C VAL A 71 6.53 6.28 10.46
N GLN A 72 6.36 7.30 9.60
CA GLN A 72 5.14 7.48 8.83
C GLN A 72 4.85 6.28 7.91
N SER A 73 5.87 5.82 7.17
CA SER A 73 5.70 4.67 6.27
C SER A 73 5.42 3.37 7.02
N MET A 74 5.97 3.18 8.22
CA MET A 74 5.70 2.00 9.04
C MET A 74 4.27 2.01 9.58
N ALA A 75 3.80 3.15 10.10
CA ALA A 75 2.42 3.30 10.58
C ALA A 75 1.38 3.12 9.46
N ASP A 76 1.68 3.66 8.27
CA ASP A 76 0.85 3.46 7.08
C ASP A 76 0.89 2.00 6.58
N GLY A 77 2.05 1.33 6.66
CA GLY A 77 2.20 -0.08 6.34
C GLY A 77 1.42 -1.00 7.30
N ASP A 78 1.48 -0.71 8.59
CA ASP A 78 0.70 -1.42 9.62
C ASP A 78 -0.80 -1.25 9.39
N THR A 79 -1.25 -0.02 9.13
CA THR A 79 -2.64 0.24 8.77
C THR A 79 -3.05 -0.55 7.52
N ALA A 80 -2.23 -0.56 6.47
CA ALA A 80 -2.50 -1.34 5.26
C ALA A 80 -2.63 -2.83 5.57
N PHE A 81 -1.70 -3.38 6.36
CA PHE A 81 -1.69 -4.79 6.75
C PHE A 81 -2.96 -5.17 7.51
N LYS A 82 -3.36 -4.38 8.52
CA LYS A 82 -4.58 -4.63 9.31
C LYS A 82 -5.84 -4.72 8.45
N TYR A 83 -5.99 -3.79 7.49
CA TYR A 83 -7.14 -3.81 6.58
C TYR A 83 -7.09 -4.96 5.58
N ALA A 84 -5.90 -5.32 5.10
CA ALA A 84 -5.72 -6.46 4.21
C ALA A 84 -6.03 -7.78 4.93
N TYR A 85 -5.59 -7.92 6.18
CA TYR A 85 -5.83 -9.09 7.01
C TYR A 85 -7.34 -9.32 7.25
N ASN A 86 -8.06 -8.26 7.67
CA ASN A 86 -9.52 -8.30 7.80
C ASN A 86 -10.23 -8.71 6.50
N ARG A 87 -9.75 -8.20 5.36
CA ARG A 87 -10.32 -8.53 4.04
C ARG A 87 -10.16 -10.02 3.69
N LEU A 88 -9.10 -10.66 4.18
CA LEU A 88 -8.86 -12.10 4.02
C LEU A 88 -9.63 -12.95 5.05
N GLY A 89 -10.43 -12.32 5.92
CA GLY A 89 -11.24 -13.01 6.93
C GLY A 89 -10.49 -13.37 8.20
N GLY A 90 -9.30 -12.80 8.43
CA GLY A 90 -8.64 -12.87 9.73
C GLY A 90 -9.04 -11.70 10.62
N ASP A 91 -9.13 -11.90 11.94
CA ASP A 91 -9.46 -10.85 12.89
C ASP A 91 -8.21 -10.15 13.42
N VAL A 92 -8.09 -8.82 13.25
CA VAL A 92 -6.87 -8.08 13.65
C VAL A 92 -6.48 -8.25 15.12
N ASP A 93 -7.46 -8.56 15.97
CA ASP A 93 -7.22 -8.76 17.40
C ASP A 93 -6.38 -10.02 17.67
N ASP A 94 -6.29 -10.94 16.69
CA ASP A 94 -5.44 -12.13 16.72
C ASP A 94 -4.01 -11.87 16.21
N LEU A 95 -3.69 -10.64 15.72
CA LEU A 95 -2.34 -10.33 15.30
C LEU A 95 -1.38 -10.35 16.50
N PRO A 96 -0.23 -11.02 16.39
CA PRO A 96 0.81 -10.88 17.39
C PRO A 96 1.29 -9.42 17.40
N VAL A 97 1.09 -8.75 18.54
CA VAL A 97 1.57 -7.39 18.78
C VAL A 97 3.09 -7.42 18.81
N GLY A 98 3.78 -7.17 17.67
CA GLY A 98 5.24 -7.01 17.71
C GLY A 98 6.09 -7.39 16.50
N VAL A 99 5.63 -7.31 15.26
CA VAL A 99 6.53 -7.37 14.08
C VAL A 99 7.02 -5.95 13.73
N GLY A 100 7.84 -5.37 14.59
CA GLY A 100 8.34 -4.00 14.39
C GLY A 100 9.67 -3.64 15.06
N GLU A 101 10.21 -4.49 15.94
CA GLU A 101 11.50 -4.25 16.60
C GLU A 101 12.56 -5.20 16.06
N GLY A 102 13.21 -4.79 14.98
CA GLY A 102 14.32 -5.54 14.41
C GLY A 102 14.91 -4.81 13.22
N PHE A 103 16.11 -4.25 13.45
CA PHE A 103 17.02 -3.52 12.54
C PHE A 103 16.86 -2.00 12.44
#